data_AF-A0A938S1C3-F1
#
_entry.id   AF-A0A938S1C3-F1
#
_cell.length_a   1.000
_cell.length_b   1.000
_cell.length_c   1.000
_cell.angle_alpha   90.00
_cell.angle_beta   90.00
_cell.angle_gamma   90.00
#
_symmetry.space_group_name_H-M   'P 1'
#
loop_
_entity.id
_entity.type
_entity.pdbx_description
1 polymer ?
#
loop_
_entity_poly.entity_id
_entity_poly.type
_entity_poly.pdbx_seq_one_letter_code
_entity_poly.pdbx_strand_id
1 'polypeptide(L)'
;MDQRKDDAQKLPVILVVDDDPQNLELVQAYLEDIECRTEAARDGLEALELVAREKPDLILLDVMMPKMSGFEVCRRLKEDPQTSTIPIIMVTALNEFGDIERGIDSGTDDFVSKPINKLELLTRIRTMLKLKHVTDRLHRTMAYLSEIDRHSHPSTSPAPDPRL
;
A
#
# COMPACT_ATOMS: atom_id res chain seq x y z
N MET A 1 -18.89 -12.55 26.04
CA MET A 1 -19.43 -11.42 25.25
C MET A 1 -18.26 -10.45 25.11
N ASP A 2 -17.68 -10.08 23.98
CA ASP A 2 -17.96 -10.29 22.55
C ASP A 2 -16.62 -9.98 21.84
N GLN A 3 -15.65 -10.92 21.80
CA GLN A 3 -14.34 -10.69 21.15
C GLN A 3 -14.31 -11.25 19.71
N ARG A 4 -15.48 -11.62 19.16
CA ARG A 4 -15.62 -12.19 17.80
C ARG A 4 -16.07 -11.16 16.75
N LYS A 5 -16.23 -9.88 17.13
CA LYS A 5 -16.80 -8.83 16.26
C LYS A 5 -15.82 -7.78 15.73
N ASP A 6 -14.57 -7.75 16.18
CA ASP A 6 -13.61 -6.75 15.69
C ASP A 6 -12.97 -7.14 14.35
N ASP A 7 -13.15 -8.38 13.89
CA ASP A 7 -12.86 -8.83 12.52
C ASP A 7 -14.04 -8.54 11.56
N ALA A 8 -14.81 -7.48 11.79
CA ALA A 8 -15.60 -6.90 10.71
C ALA A 8 -14.60 -6.45 9.64
N GLN A 9 -14.43 -7.29 8.62
CA GLN A 9 -13.40 -7.18 7.60
C GLN A 9 -13.53 -5.81 6.93
N LYS A 10 -12.72 -4.84 7.39
CA LYS A 10 -12.71 -3.49 6.83
C LYS A 10 -12.40 -3.65 5.35
N LEU A 11 -13.26 -3.10 4.51
CA LEU A 11 -13.08 -3.16 3.06
C LEU A 11 -11.70 -2.58 2.71
N PRO A 12 -10.92 -3.25 1.84
CA PRO A 12 -9.64 -2.73 1.42
C PRO A 12 -9.83 -1.36 0.77
N VAL A 13 -8.96 -0.42 1.11
CA VAL A 13 -8.98 0.92 0.54
C VAL A 13 -7.99 0.97 -0.63
N ILE A 14 -8.49 1.24 -1.83
CA ILE A 14 -7.66 1.41 -3.03
C ILE A 14 -7.60 2.90 -3.37
N LEU A 15 -6.40 3.46 -3.44
CA LEU A 15 -6.18 4.82 -3.92
C LEU A 15 -5.86 4.77 -5.41
N VAL A 16 -6.62 5.52 -6.22
CA VAL A 16 -6.35 5.71 -7.65
C VAL A 16 -5.80 7.11 -7.86
N VAL A 17 -4.68 7.23 -8.58
CA VAL A 17 -3.98 8.49 -8.82
C VAL A 17 -3.77 8.65 -10.32
N ASP A 18 -4.42 9.65 -10.91
CA ASP A 18 -4.29 10.02 -12.32
C ASP A 18 -4.77 11.47 -12.47
N ASP A 19 -4.10 12.29 -13.28
CA ASP A 19 -4.49 13.69 -13.47
C ASP A 19 -5.65 13.85 -14.46
N ASP A 20 -5.94 12.82 -15.26
CA ASP A 20 -7.09 12.78 -16.15
C ASP A 20 -8.34 12.24 -15.40
N PRO A 21 -9.39 13.06 -15.22
CA PRO A 21 -10.61 12.61 -14.57
C PRO A 21 -11.30 11.44 -15.28
N GLN A 22 -11.13 11.28 -16.60
CA GLN A 22 -11.71 10.15 -17.34
C GLN A 22 -11.03 8.83 -16.98
N ASN A 23 -9.71 8.84 -16.75
CA ASN A 23 -8.97 7.67 -16.31
C ASN A 23 -9.38 7.28 -14.89
N LEU A 24 -9.52 8.27 -13.99
CA LEU A 24 -10.01 8.05 -12.63
C LEU A 24 -11.40 7.38 -12.65
N GLU A 25 -12.35 7.94 -13.39
CA GLU A 25 -13.71 7.39 -13.52
C GLU A 25 -13.70 5.97 -14.11
N LEU A 26 -12.89 5.73 -15.15
CA LEU A 26 -12.76 4.42 -15.78
C LEU A 26 -12.25 3.36 -14.80
N VAL A 27 -11.18 3.67 -14.07
CA VAL A 27 -10.58 2.75 -13.10
C VAL A 27 -11.53 2.52 -11.93
N GLN A 28 -12.19 3.56 -11.43
CA GLN A 28 -13.22 3.43 -10.39
C GLN A 28 -14.37 2.52 -10.84
N ALA A 29 -14.88 2.68 -12.06
CA ALA A 29 -15.90 1.80 -12.62
C ALA A 29 -15.42 0.35 -12.76
N TYR A 30 -14.13 0.12 -13.02
CA TYR A 30 -13.57 -1.24 -13.01
C TYR A 30 -13.52 -1.84 -11.60
N LEU A 31 -13.23 -1.02 -10.59
CA LEU A 31 -13.12 -1.43 -9.19
C LEU A 31 -14.47 -1.77 -8.54
N GLU A 32 -15.60 -1.41 -9.14
CA GLU A 32 -16.94 -1.85 -8.69
C GLU A 32 -17.09 -3.40 -8.70
N ASP A 33 -16.29 -4.11 -9.51
CA ASP A 33 -16.21 -5.58 -9.53
C ASP A 33 -15.42 -6.17 -8.34
N ILE A 34 -14.93 -5.32 -7.43
CA ILE A 34 -14.19 -5.68 -6.22
C ILE A 34 -14.87 -5.04 -5.02
N GLU A 35 -15.12 -5.84 -3.97
CA GLU A 35 -15.57 -5.32 -2.67
C GLU A 35 -14.44 -4.51 -2.01
N CYS A 36 -14.35 -3.23 -2.35
CA CYS A 36 -13.34 -2.30 -1.86
C CYS A 36 -13.93 -0.90 -1.68
N ARG A 37 -13.24 -0.06 -0.89
CA ARG A 37 -13.47 1.38 -0.88
C ARG A 37 -12.45 2.01 -1.82
N THR A 38 -12.88 2.95 -2.65
CA THR A 38 -11.97 3.64 -3.58
C THR A 38 -11.84 5.11 -3.21
N GLU A 39 -10.61 5.59 -3.14
CA GLU A 39 -10.27 7.00 -3.02
C GLU A 39 -9.58 7.45 -4.32
N ALA A 40 -9.64 8.73 -4.65
CA ALA A 40 -9.00 9.26 -5.85
C ALA A 40 -8.18 10.51 -5.54
N ALA A 41 -7.02 10.61 -6.20
CA ALA A 41 -6.15 11.77 -6.21
C ALA A 41 -5.91 12.22 -7.66
N ARG A 42 -5.77 13.52 -7.88
CA ARG A 42 -5.56 14.14 -9.20
C ARG A 42 -4.13 14.58 -9.46
N ASP A 43 -3.28 14.52 -8.45
CA ASP A 43 -1.83 14.71 -8.60
C ASP A 43 -1.04 14.03 -7.48
N GLY A 44 0.28 14.04 -7.61
CA GLY A 44 1.17 13.40 -6.64
C GLY A 44 1.13 14.00 -5.23
N LEU A 45 0.81 15.29 -5.07
CA LEU A 45 0.73 15.91 -3.74
C LEU A 45 -0.53 15.45 -3.02
N GLU A 46 -1.68 15.50 -3.71
CA GLU A 46 -2.94 14.98 -3.19
C GLU A 46 -2.84 13.49 -2.86
N ALA A 47 -2.13 12.70 -3.67
CA ALA A 47 -1.86 11.29 -3.39
C ALA A 47 -1.12 11.10 -2.07
N LEU A 48 -0.03 11.83 -1.83
CA LEU A 48 0.74 11.73 -0.59
C LEU A 48 -0.09 12.13 0.64
N GLU A 49 -0.92 13.17 0.52
CA GLU A 49 -1.84 13.59 1.59
C GLU A 49 -2.90 12.52 1.89
N LEU A 50 -3.49 11.93 0.84
CA LEU A 50 -4.47 10.86 0.96
C LEU A 50 -3.87 9.59 1.56
N VAL A 51 -2.65 9.22 1.17
CA VAL A 51 -1.95 8.06 1.76
C VAL A 51 -1.77 8.24 3.26
N ALA A 52 -1.32 9.43 3.69
CA ALA A 52 -1.12 9.72 5.11
C ALA A 52 -2.42 9.66 5.93
N ARG A 53 -3.54 10.08 5.33
CA ARG A 53 -4.85 10.14 5.98
C ARG A 53 -5.61 8.80 5.96
N GLU A 54 -5.72 8.19 4.79
CA GLU A 54 -6.59 7.03 4.56
C GLU A 54 -5.88 5.70 4.77
N LYS A 55 -4.54 5.68 4.66
CA LYS A 55 -3.70 4.47 4.74
C LYS A 55 -4.20 3.36 3.80
N PRO A 56 -4.15 3.59 2.49
CA PRO A 56 -4.68 2.64 1.51
C PRO A 56 -3.94 1.29 1.57
N ASP A 57 -4.66 0.23 1.23
CA ASP A 57 -4.14 -1.13 1.13
C ASP A 57 -3.49 -1.40 -0.23
N LEU A 58 -3.76 -0.55 -1.24
CA LEU A 58 -3.14 -0.59 -2.56
C LEU A 58 -3.24 0.77 -3.26
N ILE A 59 -2.24 1.11 -4.06
CA ILE A 59 -2.22 2.32 -4.87
C ILE A 59 -2.10 1.96 -6.35
N LEU A 60 -3.01 2.50 -7.17
CA LEU A 60 -2.91 2.55 -8.62
C LEU A 60 -2.39 3.93 -8.99
N LEU A 61 -1.21 4.01 -9.59
CA LEU A 61 -0.48 5.27 -9.74
C LEU A 61 -0.12 5.53 -11.20
N ASP A 62 -0.68 6.59 -11.79
CA ASP A 62 -0.22 7.08 -13.07
C ASP A 62 1.20 7.63 -12.96
N VAL A 63 2.00 7.41 -14.01
CA VAL A 63 3.38 7.88 -14.05
C VAL A 63 3.47 9.32 -14.58
N MET A 64 2.63 9.65 -15.55
CA MET A 64 2.72 10.85 -16.39
C MET A 64 1.82 11.96 -15.86
N MET A 65 2.13 12.46 -14.67
CA MET A 65 1.38 13.55 -14.03
C MET A 65 2.16 14.88 -14.03
N PRO A 66 1.47 16.03 -14.08
CA PRO A 66 2.10 17.34 -13.95
C PRO A 66 2.66 17.56 -12.54
N LYS A 67 3.69 18.42 -12.46
CA LYS A 67 4.42 18.82 -11.24
C LYS A 67 5.26 17.71 -10.59
N MET A 68 4.69 16.53 -10.36
CA MET A 68 5.34 15.39 -9.71
C MET A 68 4.99 14.11 -10.45
N SER A 69 6.00 13.42 -10.97
CA SER A 69 5.81 12.15 -11.66
C SER A 69 5.43 11.02 -10.69
N GLY A 70 4.71 10.01 -11.17
CA GLY A 70 4.38 8.82 -10.37
C GLY A 70 5.62 8.08 -9.86
N PHE A 71 6.75 8.12 -10.58
CA PHE A 71 8.02 7.57 -10.06
C PHE A 71 8.49 8.27 -8.79
N GLU A 72 8.35 9.60 -8.72
CA GLU A 72 8.75 10.36 -7.54
C GLU A 72 7.81 10.09 -6.35
N VAL A 73 6.50 10.02 -6.60
CA VAL A 73 5.50 9.63 -5.59
C VAL A 73 5.82 8.24 -5.04
N CYS A 74 6.00 7.26 -5.93
CA CYS A 74 6.32 5.88 -5.55
C CYS A 74 7.58 5.83 -4.69
N ARG A 75 8.66 6.48 -5.14
CA ARG A 75 9.92 6.52 -4.40
C ARG A 75 9.73 7.08 -2.98
N ARG A 76 9.04 8.21 -2.83
CA ARG A 76 8.79 8.81 -1.51
C ARG A 76 8.01 7.89 -0.58
N LEU A 77 7.00 7.19 -1.12
CA LEU A 77 6.21 6.22 -0.36
C LEU A 77 7.05 4.98 0.03
N LYS A 78 7.91 4.51 -0.88
CA LYS A 78 8.77 3.36 -0.62
C LYS A 78 9.94 3.66 0.33
N GLU A 79 10.39 4.90 0.39
CA GLU A 79 11.44 5.35 1.33
C GLU A 79 10.91 5.58 2.76
N ASP A 80 9.60 5.79 2.96
CA ASP A 80 8.99 5.97 4.28
C ASP A 80 8.58 4.61 4.90
N PRO A 81 9.13 4.21 6.07
CA PRO A 81 8.77 2.98 6.76
C PRO A 81 7.27 2.80 7.07
N GLN A 82 6.50 3.91 7.18
CA GLN A 82 5.07 3.86 7.45
C GLN A 82 4.24 3.49 6.21
N THR A 83 4.76 3.72 5.00
CA THR A 83 4.02 3.55 3.76
C THR A 83 4.69 2.59 2.77
N SER A 84 5.95 2.19 3.02
CA SER A 84 6.73 1.33 2.14
C SER A 84 6.14 -0.06 1.90
N THR A 85 5.33 -0.54 2.84
CA THR A 85 4.61 -1.83 2.74
C THR A 85 3.32 -1.76 1.92
N ILE A 86 2.89 -0.56 1.52
CA ILE A 86 1.72 -0.40 0.65
C ILE A 86 2.12 -0.82 -0.77
N PRO A 87 1.41 -1.79 -1.38
CA PRO A 87 1.68 -2.19 -2.75
C PRO A 87 1.26 -1.09 -3.72
N ILE A 88 2.14 -0.79 -4.68
CA ILE A 88 1.96 0.20 -5.73
C ILE A 88 1.99 -0.52 -7.08
N ILE A 89 0.93 -0.33 -7.86
CA ILE A 89 0.85 -0.73 -9.27
C ILE A 89 0.91 0.54 -10.11
N MET A 90 1.99 0.69 -10.87
CA MET A 90 2.10 1.80 -11.81
C MET A 90 1.24 1.55 -13.05
N VAL A 91 0.45 2.53 -13.43
CA VAL A 91 -0.36 2.51 -14.65
C VAL A 91 0.26 3.51 -15.62
N THR A 92 0.73 3.07 -16.78
CA THR A 92 1.54 3.96 -17.62
C THR A 92 1.42 3.68 -19.11
N ALA A 93 1.55 4.72 -19.93
CA ALA A 93 1.69 4.59 -21.39
C ALA A 93 3.15 4.40 -21.83
N LEU A 94 4.10 4.41 -20.88
CA LEU A 94 5.52 4.30 -21.15
C LEU A 94 5.90 2.87 -21.57
N ASN A 95 6.55 2.74 -22.73
CA ASN A 95 6.97 1.47 -23.33
C ASN A 95 8.47 1.46 -23.70
N GLU A 96 9.25 2.43 -23.24
CA GLU A 96 10.67 2.53 -23.55
C GLU A 96 11.53 1.86 -22.46
N PHE A 97 12.68 1.29 -22.86
CA PHE A 97 13.60 0.61 -21.93
C PHE A 97 14.02 1.50 -20.74
N GLY A 98 14.19 2.81 -20.95
CA GLY A 98 14.56 3.74 -19.88
C GLY A 98 13.47 3.95 -18.83
N ASP A 99 12.20 3.76 -19.16
CA ASP A 99 11.10 3.89 -18.21
C ASP A 99 10.95 2.65 -17.32
N ILE A 100 11.37 1.49 -17.83
CA ILE A 100 11.42 0.25 -17.05
C ILE A 100 12.52 0.34 -15.99
N GLU A 101 13.70 0.84 -16.33
CA GLU A 101 14.79 1.06 -15.36
C GLU A 101 14.37 2.03 -14.25
N ARG A 102 13.78 3.17 -14.62
CA ARG A 102 13.24 4.14 -13.66
C ARG A 102 12.15 3.54 -12.78
N GLY A 103 11.35 2.65 -13.35
CA GLY A 103 10.35 1.87 -12.65
C GLY A 103 10.95 0.99 -11.56
N ILE A 104 11.95 0.20 -11.90
CA ILE A 104 12.67 -0.66 -10.95
C ILE A 104 13.29 0.20 -9.83
N ASP A 105 13.94 1.30 -10.19
CA ASP A 105 14.60 2.19 -9.22
C ASP A 105 13.62 2.90 -8.27
N SER A 106 12.35 3.05 -8.68
CA SER A 106 11.31 3.67 -7.84
C SER A 106 10.77 2.75 -6.75
N GLY A 107 11.04 1.45 -6.80
CA GLY A 107 10.59 0.46 -5.82
C GLY A 107 9.13 0.02 -5.96
N THR A 108 8.50 0.24 -7.12
CA THR A 108 7.13 -0.21 -7.39
C THR A 108 7.03 -1.74 -7.42
N ASP A 109 5.85 -2.26 -7.07
CA ASP A 109 5.64 -3.70 -6.95
C ASP A 109 5.12 -4.32 -8.25
N ASP A 110 4.45 -3.53 -9.09
CA ASP A 110 3.96 -3.99 -10.39
C ASP A 110 3.71 -2.84 -11.38
N PHE A 111 3.42 -3.22 -12.64
CA PHE A 111 3.06 -2.34 -13.74
C PHE A 111 1.88 -2.85 -14.55
N VAL A 112 1.08 -1.91 -15.07
CA VAL A 112 0.04 -2.12 -16.07
C VAL A 112 0.19 -1.09 -17.17
N SER A 113 0.32 -1.53 -18.42
CA SER A 113 0.41 -0.64 -19.56
C SER A 113 -0.97 -0.10 -19.96
N LYS A 114 -1.04 1.18 -20.35
CA LYS A 114 -2.18 1.77 -21.04
C LYS A 114 -2.16 1.32 -22.52
N PRO A 115 -3.30 0.98 -23.15
CA PRO A 115 -4.66 1.03 -22.62
C PRO A 115 -4.97 -0.08 -21.59
N ILE A 116 -5.67 0.29 -20.52
CA ILE A 116 -5.92 -0.59 -19.37
C ILE A 116 -6.84 -1.74 -19.76
N ASN A 117 -6.33 -2.97 -19.67
CA ASN A 117 -7.15 -4.17 -19.75
C ASN A 117 -7.81 -4.46 -18.38
N LYS A 118 -9.16 -4.40 -18.31
CA LYS A 118 -9.91 -4.63 -17.07
C LYS A 118 -9.55 -5.96 -16.39
N LEU A 119 -9.50 -7.05 -17.14
CA LEU A 119 -9.22 -8.39 -16.58
C LEU A 119 -7.81 -8.47 -16.00
N GLU A 120 -6.82 -7.92 -16.70
CA GLU A 120 -5.44 -7.86 -16.21
C GLU A 120 -5.35 -7.04 -14.92
N LEU A 121 -5.87 -5.82 -14.93
CA LEU A 121 -5.83 -4.91 -13.78
C LEU A 121 -6.45 -5.56 -12.54
N LEU A 122 -7.68 -6.07 -12.66
CA LEU A 122 -8.38 -6.70 -11.52
C LEU A 122 -7.67 -7.94 -11.01
N THR A 123 -7.00 -8.70 -11.88
CA THR A 123 -6.22 -9.87 -11.48
C THR A 123 -4.99 -9.48 -10.66
N ARG A 124 -4.26 -8.43 -11.09
CA ARG A 124 -3.11 -7.90 -10.37
C ARG A 124 -3.50 -7.30 -9.02
N ILE A 125 -4.57 -6.52 -8.98
CA ILE A 125 -5.12 -5.94 -7.74
C ILE A 125 -5.47 -7.02 -6.73
N ARG A 126 -6.24 -8.04 -7.15
CA ARG A 126 -6.61 -9.16 -6.24
C ARG A 126 -5.37 -9.90 -5.72
N THR A 127 -4.34 -10.03 -6.53
CA THR A 127 -3.09 -10.68 -6.13
C THR A 127 -2.35 -9.83 -5.09
N MET A 128 -2.19 -8.53 -5.34
CA MET A 128 -1.51 -7.62 -4.43
C MET A 128 -2.25 -7.44 -3.11
N LEU A 129 -3.59 -7.32 -3.12
CA LEU A 129 -4.38 -7.26 -1.89
C LEU A 129 -4.26 -8.54 -1.05
N LYS A 130 -4.21 -9.72 -1.69
CA LYS A 130 -3.96 -10.98 -0.98
C LYS A 130 -2.58 -11.00 -0.33
N LEU A 131 -1.55 -10.56 -1.05
CA LEU A 131 -0.18 -10.47 -0.52
C LEU A 131 -0.12 -9.50 0.66
N LYS A 132 -0.70 -8.30 0.53
CA LYS A 132 -0.80 -7.31 1.61
C LYS A 132 -1.49 -7.89 2.84
N HIS A 133 -2.62 -8.55 2.67
CA HIS A 133 -3.36 -9.16 3.77
C HIS A 133 -2.54 -10.24 4.50
N VAL A 134 -1.79 -11.07 3.76
CA VAL A 134 -0.92 -12.10 4.35
C VAL A 134 0.24 -11.45 5.12
N THR A 135 0.91 -10.46 4.54
CA THR A 135 2.01 -9.71 5.18
C THR A 135 1.54 -9.01 6.45
N ASP A 136 0.40 -8.34 6.41
CA ASP A 136 -0.17 -7.68 7.59
C ASP A 136 -0.52 -8.66 8.70
N ARG A 137 -1.07 -9.83 8.35
CA ARG A 137 -1.35 -10.90 9.33
C ARG A 137 -0.09 -11.43 9.96
N LEU A 138 0.97 -11.63 9.16
CA LEU A 138 2.26 -12.06 9.66
C LEU A 138 2.83 -11.04 10.65
N HIS A 139 2.89 -9.76 10.27
CA HIS A 139 3.39 -8.69 11.14
C HIS A 139 2.59 -8.56 12.44
N ARG A 140 1.25 -8.63 12.39
CA ARG A 140 0.40 -8.65 13.59
C ARG A 140 0.71 -9.84 14.50
N THR A 141 0.89 -11.03 13.91
CA THR A 141 1.20 -12.25 14.67
C THR A 141 2.58 -12.15 15.33
N MET A 142 3.58 -11.67 14.59
CA MET A 142 4.95 -11.48 15.11
C MET A 142 4.99 -10.44 16.23
N ALA A 143 4.29 -9.32 16.07
CA ALA A 143 4.18 -8.29 17.11
C ALA A 143 3.57 -8.88 18.40
N TYR A 144 2.46 -9.60 18.28
CA TYR A 144 1.80 -10.26 19.41
C TYR A 144 2.72 -11.25 20.13
N LEU A 145 3.45 -12.10 19.40
CA LEU A 145 4.41 -13.04 19.99
C LEU A 145 5.53 -12.32 20.73
N SER A 146 6.07 -11.23 20.16
CA SER A 146 7.12 -10.44 20.79
C SER A 146 6.67 -9.76 22.09
N GLU A 147 5.39 -9.45 22.21
CA GLU A 147 4.80 -8.93 23.45
C GLU A 147 4.69 -10.04 24.51
N ILE A 148 4.24 -11.25 24.14
CA ILE A 148 4.15 -12.38 25.08
C ILE A 148 5.52 -12.75 25.64
N ASP A 149 6.55 -12.86 24.80
CA ASP A 149 7.90 -13.21 25.24
C ASP A 149 8.44 -12.20 26.26
N ARG A 150 8.15 -10.91 26.05
CA ARG A 150 8.54 -9.82 26.96
C ARG A 150 7.83 -9.87 28.32
N HIS A 151 6.57 -10.32 28.36
CA HIS A 151 5.83 -10.48 29.62
C HIS A 151 6.18 -11.77 30.36
N SER A 152 6.71 -12.78 29.66
CA SER A 152 7.08 -14.07 30.25
C SER A 152 8.46 -14.04 30.93
N HIS A 153 9.30 -13.05 30.62
CA HIS A 153 10.59 -12.80 31.28
C HIS A 153 10.65 -11.35 31.81
N PRO A 154 10.04 -11.06 32.98
CA PRO A 154 10.29 -9.78 33.63
C PRO A 154 11.77 -9.74 34.01
N SER A 155 12.45 -8.68 33.59
CA SER A 155 13.82 -8.38 33.97
C SER A 155 14.05 -8.64 35.47
N THR A 156 14.77 -9.71 35.79
CA THR A 156 15.42 -9.83 37.09
C THR A 156 16.44 -8.70 37.17
N SER A 157 16.02 -7.58 37.73
CA SER A 157 16.93 -6.58 38.27
C SER A 157 17.84 -7.28 39.27
N PRO A 158 19.17 -7.20 39.15
CA PRO A 158 20.05 -7.75 40.17
C PRO A 158 19.78 -6.97 41.46
N ALA A 159 19.46 -7.70 42.53
CA ALA A 159 19.26 -7.15 43.87
C ALA A 159 20.46 -6.25 44.25
N PRO A 160 20.24 -5.14 44.97
CA PRO A 160 21.34 -4.32 45.43
C PRO A 160 22.22 -5.14 46.39
N ASP A 161 23.54 -5.06 46.17
CA ASP A 161 24.56 -5.75 46.97
C ASP A 161 24.41 -5.41 48.46
N PRO A 162 24.24 -6.39 49.37
CA PRO A 162 24.00 -6.14 50.79
C PRO A 162 25.28 -5.95 51.62
N ARG A 163 26.38 -5.43 51.05
CA ARG A 163 27.65 -5.18 51.75
C ARG A 163 27.91 -3.66 51.78
N LEU A 164 28.03 -2.94 52.90
CA LEU A 164 28.55 -3.26 54.25
C LEU A 164 29.91 -3.96 54.20
#